data_AF-A0A7Y6GG77-F1
#
_entry.id   AF-A0A7Y6GG77-F1
#
_cell.length_a   1.000
_cell.length_b   1.000
_cell.length_c   1.000
_cell.angle_alpha   90.00
_cell.angle_beta   90.00
_cell.angle_gamma   90.00
#
_symmetry.space_group_name_H-M   'P 1'
#
loop_
_entity.id
_entity.type
_entity.pdbx_description
1 polymer ?
#
loop_
_entity_poly.entity_id
_entity_poly.type
_entity_poly.pdbx_seq_one_letter_code
_entity_poly.pdbx_strand_id
1 'polypeptide(L)'
;MIVVSNSYAQPILRTADLSAGLHAVEKLLGIADLSYLEVDFDARISSTHSLSQVLALLPDANWWADGDSDAAPDAGNDPSARLPIWLRRMASAPETVQPFLKAVGDSPATVRWDFNAWPEAPEIGLGVGGTRGAFVTLCAHARDLDLEEPAADHTVFVHVKQVEAERAPWLAAQVGLRVIGDLEMAPY
;
A
#
# COMPACT_ATOMS: atom_id res chain seq x y z
N MET A 1 -5.61 2.15 -25.23
CA MET A 1 -5.80 2.95 -24.01
C MET A 1 -6.57 2.08 -23.04
N ILE A 2 -5.87 1.41 -22.13
CA ILE A 2 -6.52 0.57 -21.12
C ILE A 2 -7.12 1.54 -20.11
N VAL A 3 -8.44 1.55 -19.97
CA VAL A 3 -9.10 2.25 -18.87
C VAL A 3 -8.79 1.43 -17.62
N VAL A 4 -7.71 1.79 -16.95
CA VAL A 4 -7.38 1.30 -15.61
C VAL A 4 -8.44 1.91 -14.70
N SER A 5 -9.36 1.09 -14.22
CA SER A 5 -10.39 1.54 -13.30
C SER A 5 -9.74 1.66 -11.93
N ASN A 6 -9.65 2.89 -11.42
CA ASN A 6 -9.12 3.13 -10.08
C ASN A 6 -9.88 2.30 -9.06
N SER A 7 -9.13 1.68 -8.15
CA SER A 7 -9.73 1.17 -6.93
C SER A 7 -10.05 2.35 -6.00
N TYR A 8 -10.92 2.10 -5.05
CA TYR A 8 -11.21 3.02 -3.98
C TYR A 8 -10.81 2.38 -2.67
N ALA A 9 -10.13 3.11 -1.79
CA ALA A 9 -9.66 2.61 -0.51
C ALA A 9 -10.43 3.26 0.63
N GLN A 10 -10.65 2.50 1.69
CA GLN A 10 -11.25 3.03 2.92
C GLN A 10 -10.41 2.63 4.12
N PRO A 11 -10.06 3.56 5.02
CA PRO A 11 -9.24 3.26 6.18
C PRO A 11 -10.07 2.48 7.22
N ILE A 12 -9.50 1.41 7.76
CA ILE A 12 -10.15 0.54 8.75
C ILE A 12 -9.40 0.47 10.08
N LEU A 13 -8.16 0.95 10.11
CA LEU A 13 -7.32 0.98 11.30
C LEU A 13 -6.32 2.13 11.20
N ARG A 14 -6.16 2.86 12.30
CA ARG A 14 -5.04 3.79 12.53
C ARG A 14 -4.41 3.45 13.87
N THR A 15 -3.09 3.26 13.88
CA THR A 15 -2.37 2.76 15.06
C THR A 15 -0.92 3.22 15.07
N ALA A 16 -0.34 3.48 16.25
CA ALA A 16 1.09 3.69 16.41
C ALA A 16 1.90 2.38 16.51
N ASP A 17 1.21 1.24 16.57
CA ASP A 17 1.81 -0.09 16.61
C ASP A 17 1.79 -0.72 15.21
N LEU A 18 2.96 -0.75 14.56
CA LEU A 18 3.13 -1.38 13.24
C LEU A 18 2.72 -2.85 13.23
N SER A 19 2.97 -3.60 14.32
CA SER A 19 2.58 -5.00 14.42
C SER A 19 1.06 -5.16 14.43
N ALA A 20 0.32 -4.24 15.05
CA ALA A 20 -1.14 -4.22 14.98
C ALA A 20 -1.64 -3.96 13.55
N GLY A 21 -0.95 -3.08 12.80
CA GLY A 21 -1.23 -2.85 11.38
C GLY A 21 -1.03 -4.10 10.53
N LEU A 22 0.14 -4.74 10.65
CA LEU A 22 0.46 -5.98 9.94
C LEU A 22 -0.50 -7.12 10.28
N HIS A 23 -0.88 -7.27 11.56
CA HIS A 23 -1.86 -8.28 11.98
C HIS A 23 -3.25 -8.06 11.36
N ALA A 24 -3.67 -6.80 11.19
CA ALA A 24 -4.92 -6.49 10.49
C ALA A 24 -4.84 -6.87 9.00
N VAL A 25 -3.71 -6.59 8.35
CA VAL A 25 -3.44 -7.03 6.97
C VAL A 25 -3.48 -8.55 6.87
N GLU A 26 -2.79 -9.29 7.75
CA GLU A 26 -2.77 -10.75 7.76
C GLU A 26 -4.17 -11.36 7.86
N LYS A 27 -5.03 -10.80 8.72
CA LYS A 27 -6.43 -11.23 8.82
C LYS A 27 -7.23 -10.99 7.53
N LEU A 28 -7.01 -9.87 6.86
CA LEU A 28 -7.66 -9.55 5.58
C LEU A 28 -7.17 -10.49 4.47
N LEU A 29 -5.86 -10.73 4.41
CA LEU A 29 -5.29 -11.69 3.45
C LEU A 29 -5.81 -13.11 3.71
N GLY A 30 -6.06 -13.47 4.97
CA GLY A 30 -6.61 -14.78 5.35
C GLY A 30 -8.03 -15.06 4.84
N ILE A 31 -8.77 -14.06 4.36
CA ILE A 31 -10.11 -14.22 3.77
C ILE A 31 -10.14 -13.99 2.25
N ALA A 32 -9.02 -13.56 1.66
CA ALA A 32 -8.90 -13.26 0.24
C ALA A 32 -8.49 -14.50 -0.58
N ASP A 33 -8.78 -14.46 -1.89
CA ASP A 33 -8.15 -15.36 -2.84
C ASP A 33 -6.76 -14.81 -3.21
N LEU A 34 -5.73 -15.41 -2.63
CA LEU A 34 -4.32 -15.02 -2.75
C LEU A 34 -3.63 -15.55 -4.01
N SER A 35 -4.39 -16.07 -4.98
CA SER A 35 -3.82 -16.40 -6.30
C SER A 35 -3.18 -15.14 -6.90
N TYR A 36 -1.96 -15.28 -7.44
CA TYR A 36 -1.17 -14.17 -7.98
C TYR A 36 -0.85 -13.05 -6.98
N LEU A 37 -0.71 -13.39 -5.69
CA LEU A 37 -0.29 -12.43 -4.68
C LEU A 37 1.06 -11.78 -5.02
N GLU A 38 1.05 -10.47 -5.13
CA GLU A 38 2.23 -9.62 -5.33
C GLU A 38 2.23 -8.49 -4.30
N VAL A 39 3.41 -7.96 -4.00
CA VAL A 39 3.58 -6.82 -3.11
C VAL A 39 4.29 -5.67 -3.80
N ASP A 40 3.66 -4.50 -3.75
CA ASP A 40 4.20 -3.25 -4.23
C ASP A 40 4.63 -2.37 -3.04
N PHE A 41 5.70 -1.62 -3.25
CA PHE A 41 6.29 -0.71 -2.28
C PHE A 41 6.43 0.68 -2.88
N ASP A 42 5.96 1.69 -2.16
CA ASP A 42 6.37 3.08 -2.38
C ASP A 42 6.96 3.66 -1.10
N ALA A 43 7.92 4.58 -1.23
CA ALA A 43 8.47 5.31 -0.10
C ALA A 43 8.92 6.71 -0.50
N ARG A 44 8.72 7.67 0.40
CA ARG A 44 9.29 9.01 0.31
C ARG A 44 10.51 9.11 1.21
N ILE A 45 11.70 8.98 0.62
CA ILE A 45 12.95 8.88 1.36
C ILE A 45 13.63 10.25 1.41
N SER A 46 13.91 10.73 2.61
CA SER A 46 14.59 12.02 2.86
C SER A 46 15.98 11.87 3.48
N SER A 47 16.44 10.64 3.77
CA SER A 47 17.72 10.38 4.43
C SER A 47 18.59 9.42 3.62
N THR A 48 19.90 9.69 3.58
CA THR A 48 20.88 8.81 2.93
C THR A 48 20.99 7.46 3.63
N HIS A 49 20.73 7.42 4.94
CA HIS A 49 20.71 6.18 5.72
C HIS A 49 19.59 5.24 5.25
N SER A 50 18.33 5.70 5.29
CA SER A 50 17.18 4.92 4.80
C SER A 50 17.35 4.54 3.33
N LEU A 51 17.83 5.48 2.50
CA LEU A 51 18.10 5.21 1.09
C LEU A 51 19.07 4.03 0.91
N SER A 52 20.19 4.03 1.63
CA SER A 52 21.19 2.96 1.52
C SER A 52 20.64 1.60 1.95
N GLN A 53 19.81 1.57 3.01
CA GLN A 53 19.19 0.34 3.52
C GLN A 53 18.17 -0.20 2.50
N VAL A 54 17.34 0.67 1.94
CA VAL A 54 16.29 0.28 0.97
C VAL A 54 16.90 -0.19 -0.34
N LEU A 55 17.91 0.51 -0.89
CA LEU A 55 18.57 0.08 -2.14
C LEU A 55 19.39 -1.20 -1.99
N ALA A 56 19.90 -1.49 -0.79
CA ALA A 56 20.54 -2.78 -0.52
C ALA A 56 19.54 -3.94 -0.55
N LEU A 57 18.27 -3.69 -0.20
CA LEU A 57 17.19 -4.67 -0.24
C LEU A 57 16.54 -4.76 -1.63
N LEU A 58 16.30 -3.61 -2.27
CA LEU A 58 15.59 -3.44 -3.53
C LEU A 58 16.48 -2.71 -4.55
N PRO A 59 17.53 -3.37 -5.07
CA PRO A 59 18.49 -2.73 -5.97
C PRO A 59 17.89 -2.27 -7.30
N ASP A 60 16.78 -2.90 -7.71
CA ASP A 60 16.05 -2.61 -8.95
C ASP A 60 14.81 -1.73 -8.72
N ALA A 61 14.76 -0.98 -7.61
CA ALA A 61 13.71 -0.01 -7.37
C ALA A 61 13.88 1.21 -8.27
N ASN A 62 12.77 1.67 -8.84
CA ASN A 62 12.74 2.95 -9.56
C ASN A 62 12.70 4.10 -8.54
N TRP A 63 13.26 5.24 -8.91
CA TRP A 63 13.21 6.44 -8.09
C TRP A 63 13.21 7.70 -8.94
N TRP A 64 12.67 8.78 -8.38
CA TRP A 64 12.66 10.13 -8.97
C TRP A 64 12.73 11.17 -7.85
N ALA A 65 13.23 12.36 -8.16
CA ALA A 65 13.28 13.45 -7.18
C ALA A 65 11.87 13.97 -6.88
N ASP A 66 11.67 14.47 -5.67
CA ASP A 66 10.39 15.08 -5.31
C ASP A 66 10.09 16.30 -6.19
N GLY A 67 8.88 16.34 -6.77
CA GLY A 67 8.46 17.35 -7.75
C GLY A 67 8.78 17.02 -9.22
N ASP A 68 9.56 15.97 -9.48
CA ASP A 68 9.68 15.40 -10.82
C ASP A 68 8.53 14.41 -11.07
N SER A 69 8.11 14.25 -12.33
CA SER A 69 7.18 13.17 -12.69
C SER A 69 7.90 11.83 -12.71
N ASP A 70 7.16 10.72 -12.61
CA ASP A 70 7.62 9.31 -12.78
C ASP A 70 8.17 9.03 -14.22
N ALA A 71 8.56 10.07 -14.95
CA ALA A 71 9.06 10.03 -16.31
C ALA A 71 10.56 9.68 -16.32
N ALA A 72 10.79 8.37 -16.21
CA ALA A 72 12.05 7.65 -16.34
C ALA A 72 13.05 7.85 -15.18
N PRO A 73 13.66 6.75 -14.69
CA PRO A 73 14.74 6.84 -13.72
C PRO A 73 15.86 7.68 -14.31
N ASP A 74 16.43 8.57 -13.49
CA ASP A 74 17.64 9.32 -13.82
C ASP A 74 18.84 8.34 -13.77
N ALA A 75 18.84 7.41 -14.73
CA ALA A 75 19.69 6.22 -14.80
C ALA A 75 21.14 6.64 -15.05
N GLY A 76 21.81 7.03 -13.98
CA GLY A 76 23.18 7.53 -14.00
C GLY A 76 23.50 8.51 -12.86
N ASN A 77 22.49 9.09 -12.23
CA ASN A 77 22.68 10.00 -11.11
C ASN A 77 22.60 9.28 -9.76
N ASP A 78 23.36 9.79 -8.79
CA ASP A 78 23.34 9.29 -7.42
C ASP A 78 22.03 9.74 -6.73
N PRO A 79 21.12 8.83 -6.34
CA PRO A 79 19.85 9.19 -5.69
C PRO A 79 20.06 9.98 -4.39
N SER A 80 21.20 9.79 -3.71
CA SER A 80 21.48 10.51 -2.47
C SER A 80 21.70 12.01 -2.67
N ALA A 81 22.10 12.44 -3.87
CA ALA A 81 22.28 13.84 -4.24
C ALA A 81 20.97 14.55 -4.61
N ARG A 82 19.86 13.81 -4.68
CA ARG A 82 18.54 14.28 -5.14
C ARG A 82 17.46 14.24 -4.05
N LEU A 83 17.83 13.90 -2.81
CA LEU A 83 16.89 13.81 -1.69
C LEU A 83 16.11 15.13 -1.47
N PRO A 84 14.82 15.08 -1.13
CA PRO A 84 14.00 13.87 -0.97
C PRO A 84 13.65 13.23 -2.33
N ILE A 85 13.53 11.90 -2.33
CA ILE A 85 13.13 11.13 -3.51
C ILE A 85 11.89 10.29 -3.23
N TRP A 86 11.16 9.99 -4.28
CA TRP A 86 10.21 8.88 -4.32
C TRP A 86 10.94 7.62 -4.78
N LEU A 87 10.60 6.50 -4.17
CA LEU A 87 11.09 5.18 -4.54
C LEU A 87 9.90 4.25 -4.71
N ARG A 88 9.90 3.48 -5.80
CA ARG A 88 8.86 2.52 -6.14
C ARG A 88 9.45 1.18 -6.54
N ARG A 89 8.88 0.10 -6.02
CA ARG A 89 9.19 -1.26 -6.44
C ARG A 89 7.91 -2.07 -6.55
N MET A 90 7.65 -2.59 -7.74
CA MET A 90 6.48 -3.43 -8.01
C MET A 90 6.80 -4.92 -7.97
N ALA A 91 5.77 -5.74 -7.77
CA ALA A 91 5.79 -7.19 -7.94
C ALA A 91 6.93 -7.87 -7.16
N SER A 92 7.00 -7.59 -5.85
CA SER A 92 7.93 -8.23 -4.92
C SER A 92 7.25 -9.35 -4.14
N ALA A 93 8.06 -10.26 -3.61
CA ALA A 93 7.57 -11.41 -2.85
C ALA A 93 7.18 -11.00 -1.41
N PRO A 94 6.11 -11.56 -0.80
CA PRO A 94 5.60 -11.13 0.51
C PRO A 94 6.62 -11.14 1.66
N GLU A 95 7.63 -12.01 1.61
CA GLU A 95 8.72 -12.05 2.60
C GLU A 95 9.57 -10.78 2.65
N THR A 96 9.50 -9.92 1.63
CA THR A 96 10.26 -8.65 1.57
C THR A 96 9.64 -7.54 2.41
N VAL A 97 8.39 -7.69 2.88
CA VAL A 97 7.65 -6.65 3.63
C VAL A 97 8.35 -6.24 4.92
N GLN A 98 8.68 -7.19 5.80
CA GLN A 98 9.30 -6.85 7.09
C GLN A 98 10.71 -6.25 6.92
N PRO A 99 11.59 -6.80 6.06
CA PRO A 99 12.86 -6.16 5.73
C PRO A 99 12.69 -4.74 5.19
N PHE A 100 11.70 -4.51 4.32
CA PHE A 100 11.44 -3.19 3.74
C PHE A 100 11.00 -2.18 4.81
N LEU A 101 10.00 -2.52 5.61
CA LEU A 101 9.50 -1.65 6.69
C LEU A 101 10.60 -1.31 7.71
N LYS A 102 11.53 -2.24 7.95
CA LYS A 102 12.71 -1.97 8.78
C LYS A 102 13.70 -1.03 8.09
N ALA A 103 13.91 -1.18 6.77
CA ALA A 103 14.87 -0.39 6.01
C ALA A 103 14.43 1.07 5.81
N VAL A 104 13.13 1.31 5.61
CA VAL A 104 12.60 2.69 5.46
C VAL A 104 12.69 3.48 6.77
N GLY A 105 12.63 2.80 7.92
CA GLY A 105 12.61 3.44 9.23
C GLY A 105 11.39 4.36 9.38
N ASP A 106 11.59 5.57 9.89
CA ASP A 106 10.52 6.56 10.07
C ASP A 106 10.10 7.30 8.78
N SER A 107 10.58 6.85 7.61
CA SER A 107 10.19 7.47 6.33
C SER A 107 8.76 7.05 5.96
N PRO A 108 7.92 7.96 5.44
CA PRO A 108 6.63 7.60 4.85
C PRO A 108 6.78 6.52 3.78
N ALA A 109 5.99 5.45 3.90
CA ALA A 109 6.01 4.33 2.96
C ALA A 109 4.66 3.64 2.84
N THR A 110 4.35 3.07 1.67
CA THR A 110 3.23 2.16 1.46
C THR A 110 3.74 0.75 1.24
N VAL A 111 2.95 -0.21 1.72
CA VAL A 111 3.03 -1.61 1.31
C VAL A 111 1.65 -1.99 0.80
N ARG A 112 1.55 -2.36 -0.47
CA ARG A 112 0.29 -2.78 -1.09
C ARG A 112 0.37 -4.26 -1.46
N TRP A 113 -0.63 -5.02 -1.03
CA TRP A 113 -0.80 -6.42 -1.43
C TRP A 113 -1.85 -6.49 -2.51
N ASP A 114 -1.46 -6.97 -3.68
CA ASP A 114 -2.33 -7.18 -4.84
C ASP A 114 -2.63 -8.68 -4.98
N PHE A 115 -3.91 -9.05 -5.09
CA PHE A 115 -4.33 -10.46 -5.16
C PHE A 115 -5.57 -10.66 -6.05
N ASN A 116 -5.99 -11.91 -6.25
CA ASN A 116 -6.98 -12.25 -7.28
C ASN A 116 -8.40 -11.73 -6.96
N ALA A 117 -8.88 -11.89 -5.73
CA ALA A 117 -10.23 -11.45 -5.39
C ALA A 117 -10.51 -11.35 -3.89
N TRP A 118 -11.44 -10.47 -3.54
CA TRP A 118 -12.20 -10.56 -2.30
C TRP A 118 -13.27 -11.67 -2.36
N PRO A 119 -13.62 -12.28 -1.21
CA PRO A 119 -14.61 -13.36 -1.15
C PRO A 119 -16.01 -12.86 -1.52
N GLU A 120 -16.95 -13.80 -1.72
CA GLU A 120 -18.37 -13.46 -1.82
C GLU A 120 -18.87 -12.83 -0.51
N ALA A 121 -19.78 -11.87 -0.63
CA ALA A 121 -20.41 -11.19 0.50
C ALA A 121 -21.93 -11.18 0.32
N PRO A 122 -22.59 -12.35 0.44
CA PRO A 122 -24.02 -12.49 0.17
C PRO A 122 -24.89 -11.67 1.13
N GLU A 123 -24.41 -11.38 2.35
CA GLU A 123 -25.14 -10.56 3.34
C GLU A 123 -25.38 -9.12 2.87
N ILE A 124 -24.53 -8.64 1.97
CA ILE A 124 -24.64 -7.32 1.34
C ILE A 124 -24.93 -7.41 -0.17
N GLY A 125 -25.33 -8.60 -0.65
CA GLY A 125 -25.74 -8.82 -2.03
C GLY A 125 -24.61 -8.76 -3.07
N LEU A 126 -23.35 -8.99 -2.66
CA LEU A 126 -22.20 -8.96 -3.56
C LEU A 126 -21.63 -10.36 -3.81
N GLY A 127 -21.33 -10.66 -5.07
CA GLY A 127 -20.58 -11.87 -5.45
C GLY A 127 -19.07 -11.73 -5.19
N VAL A 128 -18.26 -12.53 -5.88
CA VAL A 128 -16.79 -12.43 -5.83
C VAL A 128 -16.33 -11.06 -6.33
N GLY A 129 -15.40 -10.42 -5.60
CA GLY A 129 -14.93 -9.07 -5.93
C GLY A 129 -14.12 -8.97 -7.24
N GLY A 130 -13.49 -10.08 -7.67
CA GLY A 130 -12.55 -10.10 -8.79
C GLY A 130 -11.31 -9.24 -8.52
N THR A 131 -10.44 -9.10 -9.53
CA THR A 131 -9.10 -8.50 -9.36
C THR A 131 -9.11 -6.98 -9.15
N ARG A 132 -10.14 -6.28 -9.65
CA ARG A 132 -10.22 -4.82 -9.52
C ARG A 132 -10.61 -4.45 -8.08
N GLY A 133 -9.71 -3.77 -7.38
CA GLY A 133 -9.91 -3.40 -5.98
C GLY A 133 -9.69 -4.56 -5.02
N ALA A 134 -9.03 -5.64 -5.43
CA ALA A 134 -8.61 -6.71 -4.54
C ALA A 134 -7.23 -6.40 -3.95
N PHE A 135 -7.17 -5.31 -3.17
CA PHE A 135 -5.93 -4.81 -2.58
C PHE A 135 -6.10 -4.50 -1.09
N VAL A 136 -5.01 -4.65 -0.34
CA VAL A 136 -4.85 -4.06 1.00
C VAL A 136 -3.63 -3.16 0.96
N THR A 137 -3.72 -1.98 1.57
CA THR A 137 -2.57 -1.07 1.70
C THR A 137 -2.30 -0.78 3.16
N LEU A 138 -1.04 -0.87 3.57
CA LEU A 138 -0.53 -0.35 4.82
C LEU A 138 0.31 0.89 4.51
N CYS A 139 -0.14 2.07 4.95
CA CYS A 139 0.65 3.28 4.96
C CYS A 139 1.39 3.36 6.29
N ALA A 140 2.72 3.26 6.25
CA ALA A 140 3.59 3.48 7.40
C ALA A 140 4.05 4.93 7.44
N HIS A 141 3.96 5.56 8.62
CA HIS A 141 4.37 6.94 8.85
C HIS A 141 3.64 7.96 7.96
N ALA A 142 2.44 7.63 7.50
CA ALA A 142 1.57 8.45 6.67
C ALA A 142 0.09 8.13 6.91
N ARG A 143 -0.76 9.12 6.67
CA ARG A 143 -2.22 9.02 6.90
C ARG A 143 -3.05 8.84 5.64
N ASP A 144 -2.46 9.15 4.50
CA ASP A 144 -3.05 9.10 3.16
C ASP A 144 -2.32 8.07 2.28
N LEU A 145 -2.93 7.71 1.15
CA LEU A 145 -2.37 6.77 0.19
C LEU A 145 -1.23 7.37 -0.64
N ASP A 146 -1.21 8.70 -0.78
CA ASP A 146 -0.24 9.44 -1.58
C ASP A 146 1.04 9.77 -0.79
N LEU A 147 1.15 9.39 0.49
CA LEU A 147 2.27 9.70 1.40
C LEU A 147 2.54 11.22 1.55
N GLU A 148 1.53 12.06 1.32
CA GLU A 148 1.62 13.53 1.42
C GLU A 148 1.42 14.05 2.85
N GLU A 149 0.78 13.27 3.72
CA GLU A 149 0.55 13.58 5.13
C GLU A 149 1.39 12.69 6.07
N PRO A 150 2.68 13.01 6.30
CA PRO A 150 3.52 12.32 7.26
C PRO A 150 2.92 12.28 8.67
N ALA A 151 3.02 11.13 9.32
CA ALA A 151 2.51 10.92 10.67
C ALA A 151 3.38 9.94 11.48
N ALA A 152 3.19 9.93 12.79
CA ALA A 152 3.84 8.94 13.67
C ALA A 152 3.05 7.62 13.74
N ASP A 153 1.86 7.56 13.15
CA ASP A 153 0.99 6.40 13.10
C ASP A 153 1.00 5.74 11.72
N HIS A 154 0.41 4.55 11.66
CA HIS A 154 0.25 3.73 10.47
C HIS A 154 -1.25 3.55 10.19
N THR A 155 -1.63 3.53 8.93
CA THR A 155 -3.02 3.39 8.50
C THR A 155 -3.18 2.18 7.58
N VAL A 156 -4.18 1.33 7.85
CA VAL A 156 -4.54 0.20 6.98
C VAL A 156 -5.79 0.56 6.19
N PHE A 157 -5.69 0.41 4.87
CA PHE A 157 -6.76 0.62 3.92
C PHE A 157 -7.18 -0.68 3.27
N VAL A 158 -8.49 -0.84 3.09
CA VAL A 158 -9.08 -1.89 2.25
C VAL A 158 -9.50 -1.26 0.95
N HIS A 159 -9.06 -1.84 -0.17
CA HIS A 159 -9.48 -1.41 -1.49
C HIS A 159 -10.72 -2.19 -1.94
N VAL A 160 -11.55 -1.53 -2.74
CA VAL A 160 -12.77 -2.07 -3.37
C VAL A 160 -13.02 -1.35 -4.70
N LYS A 161 -13.96 -1.85 -5.50
CA LYS A 161 -14.52 -1.07 -6.62
C LYS A 161 -15.48 -0.01 -6.07
N GLN A 162 -15.57 1.14 -6.71
CA GLN A 162 -16.53 2.18 -6.32
C GLN A 162 -17.97 1.67 -6.23
N VAL A 163 -18.40 0.88 -7.23
CA VAL A 163 -19.75 0.31 -7.31
C VAL A 163 -20.01 -0.78 -6.26
N GLU A 164 -18.95 -1.25 -5.58
CA GLU A 164 -18.98 -2.24 -4.50
C GLU A 164 -18.51 -1.61 -3.18
N ALA A 165 -18.68 -0.30 -2.98
CA ALA A 165 -18.19 0.43 -1.80
C ALA A 165 -18.60 -0.21 -0.47
N GLU A 166 -19.82 -0.78 -0.38
CA GLU A 166 -20.35 -1.51 0.77
C GLU A 166 -19.49 -2.72 1.19
N ARG A 167 -18.63 -3.24 0.29
CA ARG A 167 -17.70 -4.32 0.60
C ARG A 167 -16.65 -3.90 1.64
N ALA A 168 -16.21 -2.64 1.65
CA ALA A 168 -15.17 -2.17 2.57
C ALA A 168 -15.59 -2.27 4.05
N PRO A 169 -16.74 -1.72 4.49
CA PRO A 169 -17.21 -1.92 5.86
C PRO A 169 -17.53 -3.37 6.20
N TRP A 170 -17.98 -4.17 5.23
CA TRP A 170 -18.19 -5.61 5.44
C TRP A 170 -16.86 -6.35 5.69
N LEU A 171 -15.81 -6.08 4.90
CA LEU A 171 -14.47 -6.66 5.09
C LEU A 171 -13.87 -6.25 6.43
N ALA A 172 -14.00 -4.97 6.80
CA ALA A 172 -13.57 -4.49 8.11
C ALA A 172 -14.24 -5.29 9.25
N ALA A 173 -15.54 -5.54 9.14
CA ALA A 173 -16.29 -6.31 10.13
C ALA A 173 -15.83 -7.77 10.23
N GLN A 174 -15.44 -8.40 9.11
CA GLN A 174 -14.92 -9.78 9.11
C GLN A 174 -13.66 -9.93 9.96
N VAL A 175 -12.84 -8.88 10.06
CA VAL A 175 -11.59 -8.90 10.85
C VAL A 175 -11.73 -8.25 12.23
N GLY A 176 -12.95 -7.91 12.63
CA GLY A 176 -13.28 -7.29 13.92
C GLY A 176 -13.01 -5.79 14.00
N LEU A 177 -12.92 -5.12 12.85
CA LEU A 177 -12.68 -3.68 12.71
C LEU A 177 -13.91 -2.97 12.15
N ARG A 178 -13.80 -1.65 12.00
CA ARG A 178 -14.80 -0.78 11.36
C ARG A 178 -14.07 0.24 10.51
N VAL A 179 -14.73 0.77 9.49
CA VAL A 179 -14.20 1.91 8.74
C VAL A 179 -14.10 3.13 9.66
N ILE A 180 -13.02 3.91 9.51
CA ILE A 180 -12.70 5.07 10.36
C ILE A 180 -12.56 6.38 9.58
N GLY A 181 -12.87 6.36 8.29
CA GLY A 181 -12.77 7.51 7.38
C GLY A 181 -13.53 7.28 6.09
N ASP A 182 -13.44 8.27 5.21
CA ASP A 182 -14.16 8.29 3.95
C ASP A 182 -13.56 7.33 2.93
N LEU A 183 -14.33 7.03 1.90
CA LEU A 183 -13.88 6.26 0.74
C LEU A 183 -13.10 7.20 -0.20
N GLU A 184 -11.84 6.88 -0.46
CA GLU A 184 -10.93 7.70 -1.25
C GLU A 184 -10.54 6.97 -2.54
N MET A 185 -10.26 7.71 -3.60
CA MET A 185 -9.78 7.11 -4.84
C MET A 185 -8.29 6.77 -4.68
N ALA A 186 -7.90 5.53 -4.96
CA ALA A 186 -6.50 5.14 -4.83
C ALA A 186 -5.64 5.76 -5.96
N PRO A 187 -4.39 6.15 -5.66
CA PRO A 187 -3.45 6.64 -6.66
C PRO A 187 -3.00 5.54 -7.64
N TYR A 188 -2.44 5.97 -8.77
CA TYR A 188 -2.00 5.11 -9.88
C TYR A 188 -0.63 4.46 -9.66
#